data_AF-A0A843DVN6-F1
#
_entry.id   AF-A0A843DVN6-F1
#
_cell.length_a   1.000
_cell.length_b   1.000
_cell.length_c   1.000
_cell.angle_alpha   90.00
_cell.angle_beta   90.00
_cell.angle_gamma   90.00
#
_symmetry.space_group_name_H-M   'P 1'
#
loop_
_entity.id
_entity.type
_entity.pdbx_description
1 polymer ?
#
loop_
_entity_poly.entity_id
_entity_poly.type
_entity_poly.pdbx_seq_one_letter_code
_entity_poly.pdbx_strand_id
1 'polypeptide(L)'
;DRIIMGTGVHAGNPYGRVTRFVEDHEDIFLDKEVVLFVSCMYSGERAEKQCSEIAKEYHINNAVFFSIRGEKNEAGLPKDVDMFIERMMP
;
A
#
# COMPACT_ATOMS: atom_id res chain seq x y z
N ASP A 1 -9.32 -7.62 -14.42
CA ASP A 1 -9.35 -6.27 -13.80
C ASP A 1 -8.60 -6.29 -12.48
N ARG A 2 -7.86 -5.22 -12.19
CA ARG A 2 -7.06 -5.06 -10.97
C ARG A 2 -7.44 -3.75 -10.29
N ILE A 3 -7.53 -3.76 -8.96
CA ILE A 3 -7.69 -2.56 -8.14
C ILE A 3 -6.34 -2.25 -7.51
N ILE A 4 -5.81 -1.05 -7.72
CA ILE A 4 -4.60 -0.56 -7.05
C ILE A 4 -5.03 0.53 -6.06
N MET A 5 -4.77 0.32 -4.78
CA MET A 5 -5.17 1.22 -3.70
C MET A 5 -3.96 1.68 -2.89
N GLY A 6 -4.01 2.92 -2.42
CA GLY A 6 -2.96 3.53 -1.61
C GLY A 6 -3.47 4.06 -0.29
N THR A 7 -2.68 3.92 0.78
CA THR A 7 -2.92 4.63 2.05
C THR A 7 -1.63 5.16 2.66
N GLY A 8 -1.72 6.29 3.36
CA GLY A 8 -0.66 6.78 4.22
C GLY A 8 -0.81 6.24 5.63
N VAL A 9 0.30 6.16 6.38
CA VAL A 9 0.27 5.79 7.80
C VAL A 9 0.46 7.01 8.69
N HIS A 10 -0.48 7.26 9.59
CA HIS A 10 -0.40 8.29 10.61
C HIS A 10 -0.65 7.69 12.00
N ALA A 11 0.24 7.97 12.95
CA ALA A 11 0.18 7.41 14.31
C ALA A 11 0.03 5.87 14.35
N GLY A 12 0.62 5.17 13.39
CA GLY A 12 0.56 3.71 13.28
C GLY A 12 -0.65 3.15 12.54
N ASN A 13 -1.61 3.99 12.14
CA ASN A 13 -2.85 3.57 11.50
C ASN A 13 -2.95 4.06 10.05
N PRO A 14 -3.64 3.32 9.17
CA PRO A 14 -4.01 3.82 7.85
C PRO A 14 -5.00 5.00 7.95
N TYR A 15 -5.14 5.76 6.88
CA TYR A 15 -6.16 6.82 6.83
C TYR A 15 -7.57 6.25 6.91
N GLY A 16 -8.35 6.69 7.90
CA GLY A 16 -9.67 6.13 8.18
C GLY A 16 -10.69 6.24 7.03
N ARG A 17 -10.50 7.16 6.08
CA ARG A 17 -11.33 7.18 4.86
C ARG A 17 -11.07 5.97 3.97
N VAL A 18 -9.81 5.52 3.87
CA VAL A 18 -9.45 4.32 3.12
C VAL A 18 -9.96 3.08 3.84
N THR A 19 -9.78 2.99 5.17
CA THR A 19 -10.35 1.89 5.96
C THR A 19 -11.86 1.75 5.74
N ARG A 20 -12.62 2.85 5.89
CA ARG A 20 -14.07 2.82 5.64
C ARG A 20 -14.43 2.43 4.22
N PHE A 21 -13.68 2.91 3.22
CA PHE A 21 -13.91 2.52 1.83
C PHE A 21 -13.70 1.02 1.60
N VAL A 22 -12.72 0.41 2.29
CA VAL A 22 -12.50 -1.03 2.23
C VAL A 22 -13.65 -1.78 2.90
N GLU A 23 -14.04 -1.36 4.10
CA GLU A 23 -15.13 -1.97 4.87
C GLU A 23 -16.49 -1.88 4.15
N ASP A 24 -16.81 -0.72 3.57
CA ASP A 24 -18.09 -0.47 2.89
C ASP A 24 -18.22 -1.25 1.56
N HIS A 25 -17.12 -1.81 1.05
CA HIS A 25 -17.04 -2.47 -0.26
C HIS A 25 -16.29 -3.82 -0.20
N GLU A 26 -16.25 -4.47 0.97
CA GLU A 26 -15.51 -5.72 1.21
C GLU A 26 -15.84 -6.80 0.17
N ASP A 27 -17.12 -6.90 -0.22
CA ASP A 27 -17.62 -7.83 -1.22
C ASP A 27 -16.94 -7.68 -2.58
N ILE A 28 -16.65 -6.45 -3.01
CA ILE A 28 -15.98 -6.15 -4.28
C ILE A 28 -14.51 -6.60 -4.24
N PHE A 29 -13.86 -6.48 -3.09
CA PHE A 29 -12.43 -6.81 -2.95
C PHE A 29 -12.17 -8.31 -2.93
N LEU A 30 -13.12 -9.14 -2.49
CA LEU A 30 -12.99 -10.60 -2.48
C LEU A 30 -12.88 -11.22 -3.88
N ASP A 31 -13.52 -10.60 -4.88
CA ASP A 31 -13.63 -11.14 -6.24
C ASP A 31 -12.63 -10.49 -7.24
N LYS A 32 -11.76 -9.59 -6.78
CA LYS A 32 -10.81 -8.86 -7.62
C LYS A 32 -9.37 -9.06 -7.18
N GLU A 33 -8.44 -8.91 -8.12
CA GLU A 33 -7.03 -8.77 -7.77
C GLU A 33 -6.82 -7.38 -7.17
N VAL A 34 -6.57 -7.31 -5.87
CA VAL A 34 -6.34 -6.06 -5.14
C VAL A 34 -4.87 -5.94 -4.77
N VAL A 35 -4.28 -4.79 -5.07
CA VAL A 35 -2.91 -4.45 -4.69
C VAL A 35 -2.92 -3.22 -3.81
N LEU A 36 -2.38 -3.36 -2.60
CA LEU A 36 -2.22 -2.26 -1.65
C LEU A 36 -0.81 -1.69 -1.71
N PHE A 37 -0.67 -0.38 -1.77
CA PHE A 37 0.58 0.28 -1.42
C PHE A 37 0.44 1.16 -0.18
N VAL A 38 1.42 1.11 0.70
CA VAL A 38 1.44 1.86 1.95
C VAL A 38 2.57 2.88 1.93
N SER A 39 2.23 4.17 1.95
CA SER A 39 3.23 5.23 2.13
C SER A 39 3.49 5.45 3.61
N CYS A 40 4.73 5.28 4.05
CA CYS A 40 5.07 5.37 5.47
C CYS A 40 6.35 6.19 5.72
N MET A 41 6.50 6.68 6.95
CA MET A 41 7.67 7.44 7.38
C MET A 41 8.89 6.56 7.71
N TYR A 42 8.67 5.26 7.91
CA TYR A 42 9.68 4.33 8.37
C TYR A 42 10.22 3.50 7.20
N SER A 43 11.32 2.79 7.46
CA SER A 43 11.98 1.87 6.53
C SER A 43 12.32 0.56 7.24
N GLY A 44 12.66 -0.48 6.46
CA GLY A 44 13.04 -1.80 6.99
C GLY A 44 11.90 -2.51 7.72
N GLU A 45 12.26 -3.36 8.69
CA GLU A 45 11.33 -4.25 9.42
C GLU A 45 10.09 -3.53 9.99
N ARG A 46 10.24 -2.28 10.43
CA ARG A 46 9.13 -1.49 10.97
C ARG A 46 8.09 -1.16 9.90
N ALA A 47 8.54 -0.78 8.71
CA ALA A 47 7.66 -0.47 7.59
C ALA A 47 6.99 -1.73 7.05
N GLU A 48 7.75 -2.83 6.93
CA GLU A 48 7.25 -4.15 6.56
C GLU A 48 6.14 -4.62 7.50
N LYS A 49 6.37 -4.51 8.82
CA LYS A 49 5.39 -4.89 9.84
C LYS A 49 4.10 -4.08 9.70
N GLN A 50 4.19 -2.75 9.56
CA GLN A 50 3.00 -1.91 9.39
C GLN A 50 2.23 -2.23 8.10
N CYS A 51 2.95 -2.44 7.00
CA CYS A 51 2.34 -2.83 5.73
C CYS A 51 1.60 -4.17 5.86
N SER A 52 2.22 -5.16 6.51
CA SER A 52 1.65 -6.48 6.73
C SER A 52 0.41 -6.44 7.64
N GLU A 53 0.44 -5.64 8.71
CA GLU A 53 -0.69 -5.45 9.62
C GLU A 53 -1.89 -4.83 8.90
N ILE A 54 -1.68 -3.77 8.12
CA ILE A 54 -2.75 -3.12 7.33
C ILE A 54 -3.28 -4.04 6.24
N ALA A 55 -2.39 -4.74 5.52
CA ALA A 55 -2.80 -5.69 4.49
C ALA A 55 -3.66 -6.82 5.06
N LYS A 56 -3.32 -7.30 6.26
CA LYS A 56 -4.11 -8.30 6.98
C LYS A 56 -5.47 -7.76 7.43
N GLU A 57 -5.52 -6.52 7.93
CA GLU A 57 -6.79 -5.84 8.28
C GLU A 57 -7.72 -5.73 7.08
N TYR A 58 -7.19 -5.50 5.88
CA TYR A 58 -7.97 -5.37 4.65
C TYR A 58 -8.17 -6.69 3.89
N HIS A 59 -7.70 -7.82 4.42
CA HIS A 59 -7.73 -9.12 3.73
C HIS A 59 -7.03 -9.12 2.34
N ILE A 60 -5.99 -8.28 2.16
CA ILE A 60 -5.24 -8.13 0.90
C ILE A 60 -3.92 -8.90 0.97
N ASN A 61 -3.69 -9.80 0.03
CA ASN A 61 -2.46 -10.62 -0.02
C ASN A 61 -1.30 -9.96 -0.80
N ASN A 62 -1.58 -8.99 -1.66
CA ASN A 62 -0.56 -8.29 -2.44
C ASN A 62 -0.39 -6.86 -1.92
N ALA A 63 0.61 -6.66 -1.07
CA ALA A 63 0.92 -5.36 -0.49
C ALA A 63 2.40 -4.99 -0.65
N VAL A 64 2.66 -3.70 -0.79
CA VAL A 64 4.01 -3.12 -0.84
C VAL A 64 4.04 -1.85 0.01
N PHE A 65 5.18 -1.49 0.57
CA PHE A 65 5.35 -0.19 1.22
C PHE A 65 6.35 0.66 0.47
N PHE A 66 6.15 1.97 0.56
CA PHE A 66 7.10 2.97 0.07
C PHE A 66 7.48 3.89 1.24
N SER A 67 8.75 3.81 1.63
CA SER A 67 9.31 4.74 2.59
C SER A 67 9.47 6.11 1.93
N ILE A 68 8.94 7.16 2.56
CA ILE A 68 9.21 8.54 2.10
C ILE A 68 10.67 8.95 2.33
N ARG A 69 11.41 8.21 3.15
CA ARG A 69 12.86 8.37 3.37
C ARG A 69 13.63 7.47 2.41
N GLY A 70 14.76 7.95 1.91
CA GLY A 70 15.65 7.19 1.03
C GLY A 70 15.80 7.83 -0.35
N GLU A 71 16.40 7.07 -1.28
CA GLU A 71 16.62 7.50 -2.65
C GLU A 71 15.30 7.81 -3.37
N LYS A 72 15.33 8.86 -4.19
CA LYS A 72 14.21 9.28 -5.02
C LYS A 72 14.54 9.08 -6.48
N ASN A 73 13.51 8.77 -7.28
CA ASN A 73 13.60 8.84 -8.74
C ASN A 73 13.53 10.30 -9.21
N GLU A 74 13.61 10.52 -10.52
CA GLU A 74 13.60 11.85 -11.14
C GLU A 74 12.32 12.65 -10.85
N ALA A 75 11.21 11.96 -10.54
CA ALA A 75 9.94 12.55 -10.16
C ALA A 75 9.82 12.88 -8.65
N GLY A 76 10.87 12.63 -7.85
CA GLY A 76 10.86 12.86 -6.41
C GLY A 76 10.12 11.80 -5.59
N LEU A 77 9.76 10.66 -6.20
CA LEU A 77 9.11 9.52 -5.54
C LEU A 77 10.15 8.51 -5.07
N PRO A 78 9.85 7.66 -4.06
CA PRO A 78 10.75 6.57 -3.67
C PRO A 78 11.13 5.72 -4.89
N LYS A 79 12.42 5.42 -5.04
CA LYS A 79 12.95 4.73 -6.24
C LYS A 79 12.27 3.38 -6.53
N ASP A 80 11.87 2.66 -5.49
CA ASP A 80 11.17 1.38 -5.59
C ASP A 80 9.77 1.47 -6.24
N VAL A 81 9.22 2.69 -6.40
CA VAL A 81 7.95 2.92 -7.10
C VAL A 81 8.07 2.52 -8.57
N ASP A 82 9.21 2.74 -9.22
CA ASP A 82 9.38 2.44 -10.65
C ASP A 82 9.28 0.91 -10.88
N MET A 83 9.97 0.12 -10.06
CA MET A 83 9.87 -1.34 -10.07
C MET A 83 8.45 -1.84 -9.78
N PHE A 84 7.74 -1.16 -8.88
CA PHE A 84 6.34 -1.49 -8.62
C PHE A 84 5.46 -1.23 -9.85
N ILE A 85 5.62 -0.10 -10.52
CA ILE A 85 4.87 0.24 -11.73
C ILE A 85 5.15 -0.80 -12.82
N GLU A 86 6.41 -1.17 -13.05
CA GLU A 86 6.80 -2.23 -13.98
C GLU A 86 6.13 -3.57 -13.68
N ARG A 87 6.12 -3.98 -12.39
CA ARG A 87 5.40 -5.19 -11.95
C ARG A 87 3.89 -5.11 -12.17
N MET A 88 3.32 -3.90 -12.15
CA MET A 88 1.89 -3.66 -12.31
C MET A 88 1.45 -3.52 -13.77
N MET A 89 2.38 -3.30 -14.70
CA MET A 89 2.08 -3.27 -16.12
C MET A 89 1.91 -4.70 -16.67
N PRO A 90 0.92 -4.93 -17.55
CA PRO A 90 0.69 -6.23 -18.19
C PRO A 90 1.79 -6.63 -19.18
#